data_AF-A0AAV2VX51-F1
#
_entry.id   AF-A0AAV2VX51-F1
#
_cell.length_a   1.000
_cell.length_b   1.000
_cell.length_c   1.000
_cell.angle_alpha   90.00
_cell.angle_beta   90.00
_cell.angle_gamma   90.00
#
_symmetry.space_group_name_H-M   'P 1'
#
loop_
_entity.id
_entity.type
_entity.pdbx_description
1 polymer ?
#
loop_
_entity_poly.entity_id
_entity_poly.type
_entity_poly.pdbx_seq_one_letter_code
_entity_poly.pdbx_strand_id
1 'polypeptide(L)'
;MNQRLREQAILHVLENRRNVTISQLVQEFPQVANVTIRRDVARLAKRGKLERSHGAVHAVKTPTLPKAEQNEVGLREVDALILPPIHEPWGELIKQRALAEGLPILSESAPDSQCTYIGPDNLEVGYQLGTFAARELNDAGVHKANLLLINHTQLSNTQQRTKGFLRGFHQQYLGEATTLSVDGFGHYRTALRQVQDAIATHPEINVLFGVNDHSILAGLEATKGHSDIYAYSVGLEGDDLLDELTYGNRLHACVALYPELVGYMAAHTTAKLVAGQPSQPVLTPFDILTGKDVHTRFTRQNDHWVLKKTLYEMAGKEFTPHSGAGKKARVMFVPHYIDHSWYRKLAKSLEAECEQLELHCEIQPPEIQFHKEVQHARERIAQMAIQVLTRESKVFINHGAFALPLANALREAGGNHTVVTNSLAVFQLLKNNANDFRVILTGGETQTDHSALVGSACIAVLEQMRVDKVFLSVDGISAKFGISMNDEASSQVAKPAMLRAHQTIVLGEASQMGAEENYLIAPLDTITDVMTDLGTIPAQRLELAANGVRVHLAEDYLKSDDKTHAVMQHKKQGDSL
;
A
#
# COMPACT_ATOMS: atom_id res chain seq x y z
N MET A 1 -1.31 -33.26 -13.72
CA MET A 1 -1.86 -32.04 -13.07
C MET A 1 -3.38 -32.17 -12.96
N ASN A 2 -3.94 -32.07 -11.75
CA ASN A 2 -5.40 -32.12 -11.53
C ASN A 2 -6.05 -30.88 -12.19
N GLN A 3 -7.31 -31.02 -12.59
CA GLN A 3 -8.08 -29.96 -13.23
C GLN A 3 -8.10 -28.64 -12.46
N ARG A 4 -8.32 -28.64 -11.13
CA ARG A 4 -8.39 -27.38 -10.35
C ARG A 4 -7.08 -26.58 -10.42
N LEU A 5 -5.94 -27.27 -10.30
CA LEU A 5 -4.60 -26.69 -10.43
C LEU A 5 -4.33 -26.17 -11.85
N ARG A 6 -4.80 -26.91 -12.87
CA ARG A 6 -4.66 -26.49 -14.26
C ARG A 6 -5.49 -25.24 -14.56
N GLU A 7 -6.71 -25.17 -14.05
CA GLU A 7 -7.59 -24.01 -14.18
C GLU A 7 -6.98 -22.77 -13.51
N GLN A 8 -6.45 -22.89 -12.29
CA GLN A 8 -5.75 -21.80 -11.60
C GLN A 8 -4.46 -21.38 -12.31
N ALA A 9 -3.67 -22.33 -12.82
CA ALA A 9 -2.45 -22.03 -13.56
C ALA A 9 -2.74 -21.27 -14.87
N ILE A 10 -3.82 -21.63 -15.58
CA ILE A 10 -4.28 -20.91 -16.78
C ILE A 10 -4.69 -19.47 -16.43
N LEU A 11 -5.44 -19.27 -15.35
CA LEU A 11 -5.84 -17.92 -14.90
C LEU A 11 -4.63 -17.06 -14.56
N HIS A 12 -3.59 -17.63 -13.94
CA HIS A 12 -2.39 -16.88 -13.64
C HIS A 12 -1.53 -16.50 -14.86
N VAL A 13 -1.44 -17.39 -15.85
CA VAL A 13 -0.80 -17.04 -17.12
C VAL A 13 -1.51 -15.82 -17.74
N LEU A 14 -2.83 -15.73 -17.56
CA LEU A 14 -3.64 -14.59 -17.99
C LEU A 14 -3.48 -13.36 -17.09
N GLU A 15 -3.27 -13.50 -15.77
CA GLU A 15 -2.95 -12.37 -14.88
C GLU A 15 -1.66 -11.65 -15.33
N ASN A 16 -0.61 -12.41 -15.65
CA ASN A 16 0.68 -11.84 -16.02
C ASN A 16 0.73 -11.32 -17.46
N ARG A 17 0.14 -12.05 -18.42
CA ARG A 17 0.27 -11.76 -19.85
C ARG A 17 -0.95 -11.03 -20.43
N ARG A 18 -2.05 -10.94 -19.69
CA ARG A 18 -3.39 -10.40 -20.05
C ARG A 18 -4.08 -11.08 -21.25
N ASN A 19 -3.34 -11.53 -22.26
CA ASN A 19 -3.81 -12.41 -23.32
C ASN A 19 -2.82 -13.55 -23.55
N VAL A 20 -3.32 -14.73 -23.94
CA VAL A 20 -2.50 -15.82 -24.50
C VAL A 20 -3.30 -16.64 -25.50
N THR A 21 -2.62 -17.25 -26.46
CA THR A 21 -3.22 -18.25 -27.37
C THR A 21 -3.31 -19.62 -26.71
N ILE A 22 -4.22 -20.47 -27.20
CA ILE A 22 -4.26 -21.88 -26.77
C ILE A 22 -2.92 -22.58 -27.03
N SER A 23 -2.23 -22.25 -28.13
CA SER A 23 -0.92 -22.81 -28.45
C SER A 23 0.15 -22.41 -27.43
N GLN A 24 0.13 -21.15 -26.95
CA GLN A 24 1.04 -20.70 -25.89
C GLN A 24 0.73 -21.37 -24.55
N LEU A 25 -0.54 -21.59 -24.21
CA LEU A 25 -0.89 -22.38 -23.01
C LEU A 25 -0.41 -23.83 -23.12
N VAL A 26 -0.46 -24.44 -24.31
CA VAL A 26 0.09 -25.79 -24.54
C VAL A 26 1.61 -25.81 -24.39
N GLN A 27 2.30 -24.74 -24.82
CA GLN A 27 3.76 -24.61 -24.62
C GLN A 27 4.13 -24.37 -23.15
N GLU A 28 3.32 -23.62 -22.41
CA GLU A 28 3.52 -23.35 -20.98
C GLU A 28 3.24 -24.59 -20.12
N PHE A 29 2.35 -25.47 -20.59
CA PHE A 29 1.96 -26.72 -19.92
C PHE A 29 2.24 -27.95 -20.81
N PRO A 30 3.52 -28.25 -21.15
CA PRO A 30 3.87 -29.34 -22.07
C PRO A 30 3.44 -30.73 -21.56
N GLN A 31 3.23 -30.87 -20.26
CA GLN A 31 2.72 -32.05 -19.56
C GLN A 31 1.20 -32.23 -19.66
N VAL A 32 0.48 -31.37 -20.39
CA VAL A 32 -0.98 -31.40 -20.53
C VAL A 32 -1.39 -31.45 -21.99
N ALA A 33 -2.25 -32.42 -22.35
CA ALA A 33 -2.80 -32.52 -23.69
C ALA A 33 -3.61 -31.27 -24.11
N ASN A 34 -3.46 -30.85 -25.37
CA ASN A 34 -4.16 -29.68 -25.94
C ASN A 34 -5.68 -29.72 -25.74
N VAL A 35 -6.30 -30.88 -25.95
CA VAL A 35 -7.74 -31.11 -25.74
C VAL A 35 -8.18 -30.82 -24.30
N THR A 36 -7.30 -31.07 -23.34
CA THR A 36 -7.54 -30.88 -21.90
C THR A 36 -7.44 -29.40 -21.52
N ILE A 37 -6.47 -28.66 -22.08
CA ILE A 37 -6.36 -27.19 -21.92
C ILE A 37 -7.59 -26.49 -22.51
N ARG A 38 -8.03 -26.91 -23.71
CA ARG A 38 -9.25 -26.36 -24.34
C ARG A 38 -10.50 -26.57 -23.49
N ARG A 39 -10.63 -27.74 -22.83
CA ARG A 39 -11.77 -28.06 -21.97
C ARG A 39 -11.80 -27.20 -20.71
N ASP A 40 -10.63 -26.94 -20.10
CA ASP A 40 -10.52 -26.09 -18.92
C ASP A 40 -10.77 -24.62 -19.23
N VAL A 41 -10.19 -24.11 -20.32
CA VAL A 41 -10.46 -22.76 -20.81
C VAL A 41 -11.96 -22.57 -21.07
N ALA A 42 -12.64 -23.57 -21.66
CA ALA A 42 -14.08 -23.51 -21.86
C ALA A 42 -14.87 -23.47 -20.54
N ARG A 43 -14.40 -24.18 -19.50
CA ARG A 43 -15.05 -24.19 -18.19
C ARG A 43 -14.85 -22.88 -17.43
N LEU A 44 -13.62 -22.34 -17.46
CA LEU A 44 -13.29 -21.03 -16.89
C LEU A 44 -14.08 -19.91 -17.58
N ALA A 45 -14.22 -19.96 -18.91
CA ALA A 45 -15.06 -19.03 -19.66
C ALA A 45 -16.53 -19.09 -19.23
N LYS A 46 -17.08 -20.30 -19.09
CA LYS A 46 -18.47 -20.50 -18.64
C LYS A 46 -18.71 -19.94 -17.23
N ARG A 47 -17.69 -19.96 -16.38
CA ARG A 47 -17.70 -19.40 -15.01
C ARG A 47 -17.38 -17.90 -14.97
N GLY A 48 -17.23 -17.24 -16.12
CA GLY A 48 -16.88 -15.82 -16.19
C GLY A 48 -15.51 -15.49 -15.60
N LYS A 49 -14.58 -16.45 -15.50
CA LYS A 49 -13.22 -16.24 -14.99
C LYS A 49 -12.20 -15.86 -16.09
N LEU A 50 -12.57 -15.98 -17.37
CA LEU A 50 -11.80 -15.53 -18.53
C LEU A 50 -12.72 -15.32 -19.74
N GLU A 51 -12.23 -14.66 -20.79
CA GLU A 51 -12.92 -14.48 -22.08
C GLU A 51 -12.23 -15.27 -23.22
N ARG A 52 -12.99 -15.64 -24.26
CA ARG A 52 -12.47 -16.40 -25.41
C ARG A 52 -12.74 -15.66 -26.72
N SER A 53 -11.74 -15.55 -27.60
CA SER A 53 -11.94 -15.07 -28.98
C SER A 53 -11.05 -15.83 -29.97
N HIS A 54 -11.62 -16.41 -31.04
CA HIS A 54 -10.89 -16.95 -32.22
C HIS A 54 -9.46 -17.49 -31.97
N GLY A 55 -9.32 -18.52 -31.12
CA GLY A 55 -8.03 -19.18 -30.84
C GLY A 55 -7.19 -18.58 -29.71
N ALA A 56 -7.61 -17.42 -29.19
CA ALA A 56 -7.04 -16.73 -28.04
C ALA A 56 -7.93 -16.83 -26.79
N VAL A 57 -7.27 -16.66 -25.65
CA VAL A 57 -7.82 -16.64 -24.29
C VAL A 57 -7.41 -15.31 -23.69
N HIS A 58 -8.38 -14.58 -23.15
CA HIS A 58 -8.16 -13.27 -22.53
C HIS A 58 -8.48 -13.38 -21.05
N ALA A 59 -7.75 -12.65 -20.21
CA ALA A 59 -8.26 -12.34 -18.89
C ALA A 59 -9.65 -11.69 -19.08
N VAL A 60 -10.59 -11.95 -18.18
CA VAL A 60 -11.80 -11.10 -18.12
C VAL A 60 -11.30 -9.68 -18.11
N LYS A 61 -11.90 -8.79 -18.91
CA LYS A 61 -11.64 -7.37 -18.69
C LYS A 61 -12.11 -7.03 -17.28
N THR A 62 -11.20 -7.11 -16.30
CA THR A 62 -11.16 -6.11 -15.24
C THR A 62 -11.22 -4.79 -15.99
N PRO A 63 -12.10 -3.84 -15.64
CA PRO A 63 -12.08 -2.54 -16.26
C PRO A 63 -10.63 -2.10 -16.31
N THR A 64 -10.05 -2.09 -17.53
CA THR A 64 -8.81 -1.36 -17.76
C THR A 64 -9.16 0.02 -17.27
N LEU A 65 -8.47 0.47 -16.22
CA LEU A 65 -8.43 1.88 -15.92
C LEU A 65 -8.23 2.55 -17.28
N PRO A 66 -9.20 3.36 -17.73
CA PRO A 66 -9.01 4.10 -18.96
C PRO A 66 -7.66 4.80 -18.84
N LYS A 67 -6.89 4.80 -19.93
CA LYS A 67 -5.68 5.61 -20.05
C LYS A 67 -5.98 6.98 -19.42
N ALA A 68 -5.14 7.38 -18.46
CA ALA A 68 -5.19 8.62 -17.69
C ALA A 68 -6.00 9.73 -18.39
N GLU A 69 -7.29 9.79 -18.07
CA GLU A 69 -8.21 10.87 -18.47
C GLU A 69 -9.54 10.79 -17.69
N GLN A 70 -9.53 10.23 -16.47
CA GLN A 70 -10.71 10.26 -15.59
C GLN A 70 -10.33 10.90 -14.25
N ASN A 71 -10.98 12.03 -13.97
CA ASN A 71 -10.97 12.81 -12.72
C ASN A 71 -10.38 12.06 -11.53
N GLU A 72 -9.09 12.27 -11.35
CA GLU A 72 -8.26 11.58 -10.40
C GLU A 72 -8.23 12.42 -9.13
N VAL A 73 -8.85 11.94 -8.05
CA VAL A 73 -9.15 12.76 -6.86
C VAL A 73 -8.03 12.65 -5.82
N GLY A 74 -7.60 13.75 -5.23
CA GLY A 74 -6.54 13.79 -4.20
C GLY A 74 -7.09 13.81 -2.77
N LEU A 75 -6.20 13.68 -1.76
CA LEU A 75 -6.61 13.75 -0.34
C LEU A 75 -7.33 15.05 0.04
N ARG A 76 -7.00 16.16 -0.63
CA ARG A 76 -7.60 17.49 -0.40
C ARG A 76 -9.01 17.65 -0.92
N GLU A 77 -9.45 16.71 -1.76
CA GLU A 77 -10.76 16.75 -2.39
C GLU A 77 -11.77 15.84 -1.69
N VAL A 78 -11.38 15.22 -0.57
CA VAL A 78 -12.23 14.34 0.22
C VAL A 78 -12.42 14.86 1.65
N ASP A 79 -13.54 14.51 2.24
CA ASP A 79 -13.93 14.88 3.61
C ASP A 79 -13.63 13.76 4.62
N ALA A 80 -13.35 12.54 4.17
CA ALA A 80 -12.87 11.43 5.01
C ALA A 80 -12.10 10.38 4.21
N LEU A 81 -11.24 9.64 4.90
CA LEU A 81 -10.41 8.57 4.33
C LEU A 81 -10.65 7.25 5.08
N ILE A 82 -10.83 6.16 4.34
CA ILE A 82 -10.91 4.81 4.87
C ILE A 82 -9.64 4.07 4.45
N LEU A 83 -8.84 3.66 5.44
CA LEU A 83 -7.56 2.95 5.23
C LEU A 83 -7.59 1.57 5.88
N PRO A 84 -7.48 0.49 5.10
CA PRO A 84 -7.21 -0.84 5.64
C PRO A 84 -5.74 -0.94 6.12
N PRO A 85 -5.33 -2.08 6.71
CA PRO A 85 -3.95 -2.29 7.13
C PRO A 85 -3.06 -2.30 5.90
N ILE A 86 -2.08 -1.40 5.86
CA ILE A 86 -1.09 -1.29 4.79
C ILE A 86 0.28 -1.34 5.44
N HIS A 87 1.13 -2.26 4.98
CA HIS A 87 2.49 -2.38 5.50
C HIS A 87 3.48 -1.56 4.67
N GLU A 88 3.19 -1.36 3.39
CA GLU A 88 4.07 -0.66 2.49
C GLU A 88 4.31 0.80 2.94
N PRO A 89 5.50 1.36 2.71
CA PRO A 89 5.84 2.72 3.11
C PRO A 89 4.83 3.79 2.67
N TRP A 90 4.16 3.56 1.55
CA TRP A 90 3.15 4.47 1.02
C TRP A 90 1.87 4.54 1.87
N GLY A 91 1.50 3.47 2.58
CA GLY A 91 0.32 3.48 3.45
C GLY A 91 0.50 4.44 4.62
N GLU A 92 1.68 4.39 5.25
CA GLU A 92 2.03 5.32 6.32
C GLU A 92 2.12 6.75 5.80
N LEU A 93 2.69 6.95 4.60
CA LEU A 93 2.75 8.27 3.96
C LEU A 93 1.35 8.89 3.78
N ILE A 94 0.41 8.16 3.17
CA ILE A 94 -0.95 8.64 2.94
C ILE A 94 -1.62 8.97 4.28
N LYS A 95 -1.46 8.11 5.28
CA LYS A 95 -2.03 8.32 6.61
C LYS A 95 -1.48 9.59 7.28
N GLN A 96 -0.16 9.76 7.34
CA GLN A 96 0.48 10.91 7.98
C GLN A 96 0.05 12.23 7.35
N ARG A 97 -0.13 12.25 6.02
CA ARG A 97 -0.63 13.43 5.30
C ARG A 97 -2.08 13.73 5.61
N ALA A 98 -2.94 12.72 5.56
CA ALA A 98 -4.33 12.88 5.94
C ALA A 98 -4.46 13.43 7.37
N LEU A 99 -3.67 12.90 8.33
CA LEU A 99 -3.63 13.41 9.71
C LEU A 99 -3.19 14.88 9.78
N ALA A 100 -2.16 15.27 9.03
CA ALA A 100 -1.64 16.63 9.05
C ALA A 100 -2.58 17.68 8.42
N GLU A 101 -3.37 17.24 7.44
CA GLU A 101 -4.44 18.04 6.85
C GLU A 101 -5.73 18.04 7.70
N GLY A 102 -5.74 17.28 8.81
CA GLY A 102 -6.90 17.17 9.70
C GLY A 102 -8.05 16.34 9.12
N LEU A 103 -7.76 15.52 8.10
CA LEU A 103 -8.73 14.65 7.45
C LEU A 103 -9.10 13.49 8.39
N PRO A 104 -10.39 13.28 8.72
CA PRO A 104 -10.82 12.13 9.50
C PRO A 104 -10.45 10.80 8.82
N ILE A 105 -9.81 9.90 9.56
CA ILE A 105 -9.39 8.59 9.06
C ILE A 105 -10.16 7.49 9.81
N LEU A 106 -10.81 6.62 9.04
CA LEU A 106 -11.36 5.36 9.50
C LEU A 106 -10.36 4.24 9.17
N SER A 107 -9.70 3.69 10.19
CA SER A 107 -8.79 2.57 10.03
C SER A 107 -9.55 1.24 10.10
N GLU A 108 -9.55 0.51 8.99
CA GLU A 108 -10.25 -0.76 8.82
C GLU A 108 -9.34 -1.92 9.20
N SER A 109 -9.83 -2.86 10.01
CA SER A 109 -9.16 -4.09 10.46
C SER A 109 -7.90 -3.93 11.31
N ALA A 110 -7.18 -2.81 11.25
CA ALA A 110 -5.98 -2.52 12.05
C ALA A 110 -6.21 -1.32 12.99
N PRO A 111 -6.12 -1.51 14.32
CA PRO A 111 -6.20 -0.40 15.26
C PRO A 111 -5.03 0.59 15.09
N ASP A 112 -5.32 1.88 15.06
CA ASP A 112 -4.36 2.98 15.11
C ASP A 112 -4.88 4.05 16.09
N SER A 113 -4.05 4.49 17.03
CA SER A 113 -4.45 5.46 18.08
C SER A 113 -4.76 6.85 17.55
N GLN A 114 -4.35 7.17 16.31
CA GLN A 114 -4.59 8.46 15.68
C GLN A 114 -5.85 8.45 14.78
N CYS A 115 -6.48 7.29 14.61
CA CYS A 115 -7.61 7.09 13.70
C CYS A 115 -8.82 6.52 14.45
N THR A 116 -10.01 6.64 13.88
CA THR A 116 -11.17 5.87 14.35
C THR A 116 -11.04 4.44 13.85
N TYR A 117 -11.15 3.46 14.73
CA TYR A 117 -11.05 2.05 14.36
C TYR A 117 -12.40 1.47 13.94
N ILE A 118 -12.39 0.63 12.91
CA ILE A 118 -13.49 -0.29 12.59
C ILE A 118 -12.94 -1.68 12.24
N GLY A 119 -13.52 -2.71 12.85
CA GLY A 119 -13.15 -4.09 12.56
C GLY A 119 -13.37 -5.01 13.75
N PRO A 120 -13.04 -6.31 13.64
CA PRO A 120 -13.25 -7.24 14.73
C PRO A 120 -12.17 -7.05 15.81
N ASP A 121 -12.48 -7.43 17.05
CA ASP A 121 -11.41 -7.70 18.01
C ASP A 121 -10.62 -8.93 17.53
N ASN A 122 -9.50 -8.67 16.85
CA ASN A 122 -8.69 -9.71 16.22
C ASN A 122 -8.10 -10.70 17.24
N LEU A 123 -7.81 -10.24 18.47
CA LEU A 123 -7.32 -11.10 19.53
C LEU A 123 -8.43 -12.02 20.02
N GLU A 124 -9.63 -11.48 20.23
CA GLU A 124 -10.80 -12.25 20.66
C GLU A 124 -11.26 -13.25 19.59
N VAL A 125 -11.29 -12.83 18.33
CA VAL A 125 -11.56 -13.70 17.17
C VAL A 125 -10.63 -14.92 17.18
N GLY A 126 -9.32 -14.67 17.31
CA GLY A 126 -8.35 -15.75 17.40
C GLY A 126 -8.62 -16.63 18.62
N TYR A 127 -8.82 -16.01 19.79
CA TYR A 127 -9.01 -16.71 21.06
C TYR A 127 -10.22 -17.66 21.04
N GLN A 128 -11.36 -17.22 20.54
CA GLN A 128 -12.54 -18.08 20.45
C GLN A 128 -12.34 -19.23 19.47
N LEU A 129 -11.69 -18.99 18.32
CA LEU A 129 -11.40 -20.06 17.36
C LEU A 129 -10.40 -21.08 17.91
N GLY A 130 -9.37 -20.64 18.62
CA GLY A 130 -8.40 -21.53 19.27
C GLY A 130 -9.05 -22.38 20.36
N THR A 131 -9.93 -21.77 21.15
CA THR A 131 -10.75 -22.46 22.16
C THR A 131 -11.64 -23.52 21.52
N PHE A 132 -12.29 -23.19 20.39
CA PHE A 132 -13.11 -24.13 19.61
C PHE A 132 -12.27 -25.31 19.12
N ALA A 133 -11.15 -25.04 18.45
CA ALA A 133 -10.27 -26.06 17.89
C ALA A 133 -9.77 -27.02 18.99
N ALA A 134 -9.32 -26.50 20.13
CA ALA A 134 -8.86 -27.33 21.24
C ALA A 134 -9.94 -28.27 21.78
N ARG A 135 -11.17 -27.77 21.95
CA ARG A 135 -12.30 -28.59 22.42
C ARG A 135 -12.64 -29.70 21.42
N GLU A 136 -12.70 -29.35 20.14
CA GLU A 136 -12.96 -30.33 19.09
C GLU A 136 -11.90 -31.44 19.06
N LEU A 137 -10.61 -31.08 19.17
CA LEU A 137 -9.53 -32.07 19.20
C LEU A 137 -9.60 -32.95 20.45
N ASN A 138 -9.94 -32.38 21.61
CA ASN A 138 -10.15 -33.14 22.84
C ASN A 138 -11.29 -34.15 22.67
N ASP A 139 -12.44 -33.71 22.11
CA ASP A 139 -13.62 -34.55 21.88
C ASP A 139 -13.34 -35.64 20.84
N ALA A 140 -12.49 -35.35 19.84
CA ALA A 140 -12.04 -36.31 18.84
C ALA A 140 -10.94 -37.27 19.36
N GLY A 141 -10.46 -37.10 20.59
CA GLY A 141 -9.41 -37.96 21.17
C GLY A 141 -8.01 -37.74 20.55
N VAL A 142 -7.75 -36.56 19.98
CA VAL A 142 -6.44 -36.22 19.41
C VAL A 142 -5.51 -35.81 20.55
N HIS A 143 -4.58 -36.69 20.92
CA HIS A 143 -3.65 -36.45 22.05
C HIS A 143 -2.36 -35.70 21.69
N LYS A 144 -2.01 -35.64 20.40
CA LYS A 144 -0.84 -34.91 19.91
C LYS A 144 -1.24 -33.99 18.76
N ALA A 145 -1.10 -32.69 18.97
CA ALA A 145 -1.37 -31.65 17.98
C ALA A 145 -0.05 -31.02 17.52
N ASN A 146 0.30 -31.20 16.26
CA ASN A 146 1.43 -30.52 15.63
C ASN A 146 0.86 -29.41 14.73
N LEU A 147 0.83 -28.20 15.27
CA LEU A 147 0.20 -27.04 14.66
C LEU A 147 1.13 -26.41 13.63
N LEU A 148 0.60 -26.13 12.44
CA LEU A 148 1.21 -25.23 11.47
C LEU A 148 0.41 -23.93 11.38
N LEU A 149 1.02 -22.83 11.80
CA LEU A 149 0.48 -21.48 11.70
C LEU A 149 0.93 -20.85 10.37
N ILE A 150 -0.02 -20.60 9.48
CA ILE A 150 0.19 -19.95 8.19
C ILE A 150 -0.15 -18.48 8.37
N ASN A 151 0.86 -17.67 8.66
CA ASN A 151 0.72 -16.31 9.21
C ASN A 151 1.03 -15.22 8.18
N HIS A 152 0.85 -13.97 8.58
CA HIS A 152 1.44 -12.79 7.97
C HIS A 152 2.03 -11.94 9.10
N THR A 153 3.36 -11.94 9.25
CA THR A 153 3.98 -11.40 10.47
C THR A 153 4.14 -9.88 10.47
N GLN A 154 3.86 -9.21 9.35
CA GLN A 154 4.07 -7.77 9.20
C GLN A 154 2.84 -6.93 9.56
N LEU A 155 1.65 -7.53 9.66
CA LEU A 155 0.43 -6.80 10.01
C LEU A 155 -0.01 -7.08 11.46
N SER A 156 -0.37 -6.02 12.18
CA SER A 156 -0.73 -6.12 13.60
C SER A 156 -2.01 -6.92 13.84
N ASN A 157 -2.97 -6.86 12.91
CA ASN A 157 -4.23 -7.59 13.01
C ASN A 157 -4.02 -9.11 12.85
N THR A 158 -3.19 -9.57 11.92
CA THR A 158 -2.86 -10.98 11.72
C THR A 158 -2.01 -11.55 12.86
N GLN A 159 -1.10 -10.74 13.41
CA GLN A 159 -0.39 -11.07 14.66
C GLN A 159 -1.36 -11.30 15.83
N GLN A 160 -2.36 -10.42 15.99
CA GLN A 160 -3.37 -10.55 17.04
C GLN A 160 -4.23 -11.81 16.87
N ARG A 161 -4.67 -12.13 15.65
CA ARG A 161 -5.40 -13.37 15.34
C ARG A 161 -4.61 -14.60 15.75
N THR A 162 -3.34 -14.66 15.36
CA THR A 162 -2.45 -15.78 15.68
C THR A 162 -2.20 -15.91 17.18
N LYS A 163 -1.93 -14.78 17.85
CA LYS A 163 -1.73 -14.74 19.31
C LYS A 163 -2.98 -15.20 20.06
N GLY A 164 -4.15 -14.74 19.61
CA GLY A 164 -5.45 -15.15 20.14
C GLY A 164 -5.64 -16.65 20.01
N PHE A 165 -5.47 -17.18 18.79
CA PHE A 165 -5.63 -18.61 18.49
C PHE A 165 -4.76 -19.48 19.39
N LEU A 166 -3.46 -19.21 19.47
CA LEU A 166 -2.56 -19.96 20.34
C LEU A 166 -2.97 -19.88 21.81
N ARG A 167 -3.36 -18.68 22.30
CA ARG A 167 -3.80 -18.51 23.68
C ARG A 167 -5.06 -19.33 23.98
N GLY A 168 -6.08 -19.25 23.13
CA GLY A 168 -7.31 -20.02 23.31
C GLY A 168 -7.08 -21.52 23.22
N PHE A 169 -6.25 -21.94 22.26
CA PHE A 169 -5.91 -23.34 22.05
C PHE A 169 -5.18 -23.94 23.26
N HIS A 170 -4.07 -23.33 23.69
CA HIS A 170 -3.27 -23.85 24.80
C HIS A 170 -3.98 -23.83 26.15
N GLN A 171 -4.95 -22.93 26.35
CA GLN A 171 -5.72 -22.89 27.60
C GLN A 171 -6.73 -24.03 27.73
N GLN A 172 -7.16 -24.64 26.63
CA GLN A 172 -8.23 -25.64 26.61
C GLN A 172 -7.76 -27.02 26.16
N TYR A 173 -6.67 -27.11 25.39
CA TYR A 173 -6.19 -28.36 24.85
C TYR A 173 -5.51 -29.20 25.94
N LEU A 174 -5.89 -30.48 26.04
CA LEU A 174 -5.43 -31.38 27.10
C LEU A 174 -4.22 -32.24 26.69
N GLY A 175 -3.90 -32.28 25.39
CA GLY A 175 -2.82 -33.08 24.82
C GLY A 175 -1.48 -32.34 24.70
N GLU A 176 -0.52 -33.00 24.06
CA GLU A 176 0.77 -32.41 23.71
C GLU A 176 0.64 -31.55 22.45
N ALA A 177 1.04 -30.28 22.53
CA ALA A 177 1.01 -29.37 21.40
C ALA A 177 2.41 -28.90 21.01
N THR A 178 2.74 -29.01 19.71
CA THR A 178 3.91 -28.36 19.11
C THR A 178 3.46 -27.35 18.08
N THR A 179 4.29 -26.35 17.78
CA THR A 179 3.92 -25.26 16.88
C THR A 179 5.06 -24.93 15.94
N LEU A 180 4.76 -24.92 14.66
CA LEU A 180 5.58 -24.38 13.59
C LEU A 180 4.83 -23.19 12.98
N SER A 181 5.56 -22.15 12.58
CA SER A 181 4.97 -20.99 11.90
C SER A 181 5.72 -20.69 10.62
N VAL A 182 4.97 -20.37 9.57
CA VAL A 182 5.48 -19.88 8.28
C VAL A 182 4.80 -18.56 7.95
N ASP A 183 5.50 -17.69 7.22
CA ASP A 183 4.93 -16.44 6.71
C ASP A 183 4.46 -16.61 5.27
N GLY A 184 3.14 -16.62 5.08
CA GLY A 184 2.50 -16.67 3.76
C GLY A 184 2.27 -15.30 3.14
N PHE A 185 2.57 -14.20 3.85
CA PHE A 185 2.31 -12.81 3.46
C PHE A 185 0.84 -12.54 3.09
N GLY A 186 -0.09 -13.38 3.57
CA GLY A 186 -1.50 -13.32 3.20
C GLY A 186 -1.82 -13.73 1.75
N HIS A 187 -0.84 -14.26 1.00
CA HIS A 187 -0.96 -14.57 -0.42
C HIS A 187 -0.93 -16.09 -0.68
N TYR A 188 -1.87 -16.59 -1.47
CA TYR A 188 -2.06 -18.03 -1.68
C TYR A 188 -0.80 -18.77 -2.16
N ARG A 189 -0.07 -18.22 -3.14
CA ARG A 189 1.12 -18.87 -3.72
C ARG A 189 2.30 -18.92 -2.77
N THR A 190 2.56 -17.81 -2.11
CA THR A 190 3.64 -17.70 -1.14
C THR A 190 3.36 -18.64 0.03
N ALA A 191 2.13 -18.62 0.56
CA ALA A 191 1.68 -19.58 1.55
C ALA A 191 1.82 -21.03 1.06
N LEU A 192 1.40 -21.37 -0.16
CA LEU A 192 1.46 -22.73 -0.68
C LEU A 192 2.89 -23.27 -0.72
N ARG A 193 3.84 -22.47 -1.22
CA ARG A 193 5.25 -22.86 -1.26
C ARG A 193 5.81 -23.10 0.15
N GLN A 194 5.58 -22.15 1.05
CA GLN A 194 6.07 -22.23 2.43
C GLN A 194 5.48 -23.43 3.18
N VAL A 195 4.20 -23.71 2.99
CA VAL A 195 3.55 -24.86 3.61
C VAL A 195 4.04 -26.18 3.02
N GLN A 196 4.26 -26.27 1.70
CA GLN A 196 4.83 -27.47 1.08
C GLN A 196 6.20 -27.82 1.66
N ASP A 197 7.07 -26.82 1.84
CA ASP A 197 8.39 -26.99 2.45
C ASP A 197 8.27 -27.43 3.92
N ALA A 198 7.33 -26.83 4.67
CA ALA A 198 7.05 -27.20 6.06
C ALA A 198 6.54 -28.64 6.19
N ILE A 199 5.55 -29.06 5.39
CA ILE A 199 4.98 -30.41 5.41
C ILE A 199 6.01 -31.46 4.96
N ALA A 200 6.87 -31.14 4.00
CA ALA A 200 7.94 -32.05 3.57
C ALA A 200 8.97 -32.31 4.68
N THR A 201 9.22 -31.30 5.54
CA THR A 201 10.18 -31.38 6.64
C THR A 201 9.54 -31.95 7.92
N HIS A 202 8.25 -31.66 8.12
CA HIS A 202 7.46 -31.99 9.31
C HIS A 202 6.17 -32.74 8.90
N PRO A 203 6.27 -34.00 8.45
CA PRO A 203 5.12 -34.78 8.00
C PRO A 203 4.11 -35.11 9.12
N GLU A 204 4.48 -34.90 10.39
CA GLU A 204 3.64 -35.07 11.57
C GLU A 204 2.58 -33.98 11.77
N ILE A 205 2.62 -32.90 10.99
CA ILE A 205 1.65 -31.79 11.05
C ILE A 205 0.24 -32.33 10.79
N ASN A 206 -0.66 -32.08 11.75
CA ASN A 206 -2.05 -32.53 11.70
C ASN A 206 -3.06 -31.41 12.04
N VAL A 207 -2.61 -30.23 12.44
CA VAL A 207 -3.45 -29.06 12.70
C VAL A 207 -2.98 -27.89 11.88
N LEU A 208 -3.88 -27.25 11.13
CA LEU A 208 -3.58 -26.06 10.34
C LEU A 208 -4.36 -24.86 10.87
N PHE A 209 -3.69 -23.72 11.03
CA PHE A 209 -4.33 -22.44 11.29
C PHE A 209 -3.92 -21.43 10.22
N GLY A 210 -4.90 -20.92 9.48
CA GLY A 210 -4.71 -19.85 8.50
C GLY A 210 -5.22 -18.51 9.02
N VAL A 211 -4.42 -17.46 8.86
CA VAL A 211 -4.82 -16.09 9.29
C VAL A 211 -5.84 -15.41 8.36
N ASN A 212 -6.04 -15.98 7.16
CA ASN A 212 -6.99 -15.55 6.14
C ASN A 212 -7.33 -16.71 5.17
N ASP A 213 -8.32 -16.49 4.29
CA ASP A 213 -8.79 -17.48 3.30
C ASP A 213 -7.66 -18.05 2.42
N HIS A 214 -6.77 -17.20 1.91
CA HIS A 214 -5.67 -17.64 1.06
C HIS A 214 -4.68 -18.55 1.79
N SER A 215 -4.39 -18.24 3.06
CA SER A 215 -3.45 -19.00 3.88
C SER A 215 -3.98 -20.41 4.14
N ILE A 216 -5.26 -20.53 4.53
CA ILE A 216 -5.83 -21.85 4.83
C ILE A 216 -6.06 -22.68 3.57
N LEU A 217 -6.49 -22.07 2.46
CA LEU A 217 -6.67 -22.78 1.19
C LEU A 217 -5.33 -23.33 0.68
N ALA A 218 -4.25 -22.58 0.84
CA ALA A 218 -2.90 -23.05 0.54
C ALA A 218 -2.50 -24.24 1.42
N GLY A 219 -2.80 -24.17 2.72
CA GLY A 219 -2.56 -25.28 3.65
C GLY A 219 -3.31 -26.56 3.29
N LEU A 220 -4.59 -26.42 2.94
CA LEU A 220 -5.44 -27.53 2.50
C LEU A 220 -5.00 -28.13 1.16
N GLU A 221 -4.46 -27.34 0.23
CA GLU A 221 -3.90 -27.88 -1.02
C GLU A 221 -2.56 -28.57 -0.79
N ALA A 222 -1.68 -28.00 0.07
CA ALA A 222 -0.39 -28.61 0.40
C ALA A 222 -0.52 -29.97 1.11
N THR A 223 -1.56 -30.12 1.92
CA THR A 223 -1.86 -31.36 2.68
C THR A 223 -2.82 -32.29 1.94
N LYS A 224 -3.01 -32.11 0.63
CA LYS A 224 -3.91 -32.94 -0.17
C LYS A 224 -3.43 -34.40 -0.17
N GLY A 225 -4.30 -35.30 0.25
CA GLY A 225 -3.97 -36.72 0.42
C GLY A 225 -3.69 -37.12 1.87
N HIS A 226 -3.57 -36.15 2.78
CA HIS A 226 -3.59 -36.39 4.22
C HIS A 226 -5.04 -36.32 4.70
N SER A 227 -5.56 -37.42 5.26
CA SER A 227 -6.94 -37.49 5.79
C SER A 227 -7.09 -36.86 7.18
N ASP A 228 -6.00 -36.82 7.94
CA ASP A 228 -6.03 -36.53 9.38
C ASP A 228 -5.64 -35.08 9.67
N ILE A 229 -6.21 -34.14 8.90
CA ILE A 229 -5.94 -32.71 8.99
C ILE A 229 -7.12 -31.98 9.60
N TYR A 230 -6.88 -31.28 10.71
CA TYR A 230 -7.81 -30.38 11.36
C TYR A 230 -7.44 -28.93 11.01
N ALA A 231 -8.14 -28.35 10.05
CA ALA A 231 -7.87 -27.00 9.57
C ALA A 231 -8.88 -25.98 10.11
N TYR A 232 -8.36 -24.80 10.49
CA TYR A 232 -9.12 -23.67 11.00
C TYR A 232 -8.67 -22.37 10.34
N SER A 233 -9.60 -21.43 10.13
CA SER A 233 -9.26 -20.13 9.52
C SER A 233 -9.97 -18.97 10.20
N VAL A 234 -9.30 -17.82 10.23
CA VAL A 234 -10.00 -16.54 10.32
C VAL A 234 -10.31 -16.07 8.90
N GLY A 235 -11.50 -15.54 8.65
CA GLY A 235 -12.01 -15.26 7.31
C GLY A 235 -12.95 -16.36 6.82
N LEU A 236 -13.97 -15.95 6.05
CA LEU A 236 -14.91 -16.83 5.35
C LEU A 236 -15.65 -16.02 4.28
N GLU A 237 -14.92 -15.59 3.27
CA GLU A 237 -15.37 -14.51 2.38
C GLU A 237 -15.50 -15.00 0.93
N GLY A 238 -14.59 -15.86 0.51
CA GLY A 238 -14.56 -16.43 -0.84
C GLY A 238 -15.45 -17.65 -1.00
N ASP A 239 -16.06 -17.80 -2.18
CA ASP A 239 -16.85 -18.98 -2.51
C ASP A 239 -16.04 -20.28 -2.40
N ASP A 240 -14.75 -20.24 -2.72
CA ASP A 240 -13.84 -21.39 -2.62
C ASP A 240 -13.69 -21.89 -1.17
N LEU A 241 -13.61 -20.98 -0.19
CA LEU A 241 -13.51 -21.37 1.22
C LEU A 241 -14.86 -21.79 1.80
N LEU A 242 -15.94 -21.13 1.41
CA LEU A 242 -17.30 -21.53 1.78
C LEU A 242 -17.65 -22.92 1.23
N ASP A 243 -17.26 -23.24 -0.01
CA ASP A 243 -17.41 -24.57 -0.58
C ASP A 243 -16.56 -25.60 0.17
N GLU A 244 -15.32 -25.28 0.53
CA GLU A 244 -14.45 -26.18 1.30
C GLU A 244 -14.99 -26.43 2.72
N LEU A 245 -15.54 -25.42 3.39
CA LEU A 245 -16.14 -25.57 4.72
C LEU A 245 -17.46 -26.37 4.64
N THR A 246 -18.26 -26.16 3.59
CA THR A 246 -19.58 -26.80 3.45
C THR A 246 -19.48 -28.25 2.99
N TYR A 247 -18.60 -28.53 2.02
CA TYR A 247 -18.56 -29.82 1.31
C TYR A 247 -17.26 -30.59 1.54
N GLY A 248 -16.22 -29.93 2.05
CA GLY A 248 -14.97 -30.58 2.45
C GLY A 248 -15.08 -31.26 3.81
N ASN A 249 -14.01 -31.93 4.22
CA ASN A 249 -13.94 -32.70 5.46
C ASN A 249 -12.70 -32.38 6.32
N ARG A 250 -11.81 -31.49 5.86
CA ARG A 250 -10.57 -31.11 6.55
C ARG A 250 -10.62 -29.68 7.12
N LEU A 251 -11.55 -28.86 6.68
CA LEU A 251 -11.79 -27.52 7.22
C LEU A 251 -12.93 -27.59 8.21
N HIS A 252 -12.60 -27.52 9.49
CA HIS A 252 -13.54 -27.83 10.58
C HIS A 252 -14.34 -26.61 11.00
N ALA A 253 -13.69 -25.45 11.12
CA ALA A 253 -14.36 -24.19 11.43
C ALA A 253 -13.62 -22.98 10.87
N CYS A 254 -14.40 -21.96 10.52
CA CYS A 254 -13.89 -20.64 10.16
C CYS A 254 -14.56 -19.54 10.99
N VAL A 255 -13.84 -18.45 11.25
CA VAL A 255 -14.44 -17.22 11.76
C VAL A 255 -14.91 -16.38 10.57
N ALA A 256 -16.23 -16.22 10.42
CA ALA A 256 -16.83 -15.35 9.42
C ALA A 256 -16.82 -13.89 9.89
N LEU A 257 -16.13 -13.02 9.12
CA LEU A 257 -15.95 -11.60 9.44
C LEU A 257 -16.85 -10.64 8.62
N TYR A 258 -17.60 -11.16 7.65
CA TYR A 258 -18.65 -10.43 6.92
C TYR A 258 -18.21 -9.09 6.30
N PRO A 259 -17.38 -9.07 5.24
CA PRO A 259 -16.90 -7.83 4.62
C PRO A 259 -18.03 -6.90 4.17
N GLU A 260 -19.17 -7.45 3.74
CA GLU A 260 -20.36 -6.68 3.41
C GLU A 260 -20.88 -5.89 4.63
N LEU A 261 -20.93 -6.54 5.81
CA LEU A 261 -21.30 -5.87 7.06
C LEU A 261 -20.27 -4.81 7.46
N VAL A 262 -18.98 -5.09 7.29
CA VAL A 262 -17.91 -4.11 7.55
C VAL A 262 -18.08 -2.88 6.66
N GLY A 263 -18.36 -3.06 5.36
CA GLY A 263 -18.62 -1.96 4.43
C GLY A 263 -19.84 -1.11 4.83
N TYR A 264 -20.93 -1.76 5.23
CA TYR A 264 -22.13 -1.10 5.76
C TYR A 264 -21.82 -0.27 7.01
N MET A 265 -21.17 -0.87 8.00
CA MET A 265 -20.83 -0.19 9.25
C MET A 265 -19.81 0.94 9.00
N ALA A 266 -18.89 0.75 8.05
CA ALA A 266 -17.90 1.75 7.66
C ALA A 266 -18.55 2.98 7.02
N ALA A 267 -19.55 2.82 6.15
CA ALA A 267 -20.27 3.93 5.54
C ALA A 267 -20.92 4.84 6.60
N HIS A 268 -21.68 4.25 7.53
CA HIS A 268 -22.32 4.99 8.61
C HIS A 268 -21.33 5.60 9.61
N THR A 269 -20.24 4.90 9.92
CA THR A 269 -19.19 5.43 10.79
C THR A 269 -18.50 6.62 10.13
N THR A 270 -18.22 6.52 8.84
CA THR A 270 -17.65 7.62 8.05
C THR A 270 -18.60 8.81 7.99
N ALA A 271 -19.91 8.59 7.80
CA ALA A 271 -20.90 9.66 7.83
C ALA A 271 -20.88 10.43 9.17
N LYS A 272 -20.73 9.74 10.30
CA LYS A 272 -20.57 10.37 11.62
C LYS A 272 -19.29 11.20 11.71
N LEU A 273 -18.17 10.68 11.21
CA LEU A 273 -16.89 11.40 11.19
C LEU A 273 -16.97 12.68 10.36
N VAL A 274 -17.55 12.60 9.16
CA VAL A 274 -17.80 13.76 8.29
C VAL A 274 -18.70 14.79 8.97
N ALA A 275 -19.71 14.35 9.72
CA ALA A 275 -20.59 15.22 10.51
C ALA A 275 -19.93 15.80 11.78
N GLY A 276 -18.63 15.54 12.02
CA GLY A 276 -17.89 16.01 13.19
C GLY A 276 -18.29 15.33 14.49
N GLN A 277 -18.98 14.19 14.43
CA GLN A 277 -19.39 13.45 15.61
C GLN A 277 -18.21 12.61 16.14
N PRO A 278 -17.94 12.64 17.46
CA PRO A 278 -16.94 11.75 18.05
C PRO A 278 -17.34 10.29 17.82
N SER A 279 -16.39 9.50 17.34
CA SER A 279 -16.60 8.09 17.02
C SER A 279 -15.69 7.22 17.87
N GLN A 280 -16.29 6.37 18.70
CA GLN A 280 -15.57 5.32 19.43
C GLN A 280 -15.14 4.21 18.45
N PRO A 281 -14.17 3.36 18.82
CA PRO A 281 -13.87 2.15 18.07
C PRO A 281 -15.14 1.33 17.80
N VAL A 282 -15.36 0.94 16.55
CA VAL A 282 -16.52 0.17 16.12
C VAL A 282 -16.11 -1.29 15.94
N LEU A 283 -16.51 -2.14 16.89
CA LEU A 283 -16.26 -3.57 16.81
C LEU A 283 -17.27 -4.25 15.89
N THR A 284 -16.79 -4.92 14.85
CA THR A 284 -17.66 -5.63 13.90
C THR A 284 -17.97 -7.04 14.40
N PRO A 285 -19.25 -7.48 14.38
CA PRO A 285 -19.65 -8.83 14.75
C PRO A 285 -18.96 -9.91 13.90
N PHE A 286 -18.74 -11.07 14.51
CA PHE A 286 -18.22 -12.27 13.84
C PHE A 286 -18.95 -13.51 14.36
N ASP A 287 -18.89 -14.59 13.58
CA ASP A 287 -19.41 -15.91 13.99
C ASP A 287 -18.38 -16.99 13.70
N ILE A 288 -18.26 -18.00 14.58
CA ILE A 288 -17.55 -19.24 14.28
C ILE A 288 -18.54 -20.18 13.58
N LEU A 289 -18.25 -20.55 12.34
CA LEU A 289 -19.10 -21.41 11.53
C LEU A 289 -18.38 -22.73 11.24
N THR A 290 -19.09 -23.84 11.44
CA THR A 290 -18.73 -25.14 10.88
C THR A 290 -19.47 -25.36 9.56
N GLY A 291 -19.15 -26.44 8.83
CA GLY A 291 -19.89 -26.82 7.62
C GLY A 291 -21.40 -26.97 7.83
N LYS A 292 -21.83 -27.33 9.05
CA LYS A 292 -23.24 -27.42 9.41
C LYS A 292 -23.89 -26.05 9.57
N ASP A 293 -23.14 -25.01 9.89
CA ASP A 293 -23.69 -23.69 10.22
C ASP A 293 -23.75 -22.76 9.00
N VAL A 294 -23.04 -23.06 7.91
CA VAL A 294 -22.93 -22.18 6.72
C VAL A 294 -24.31 -21.77 6.21
N HIS A 295 -25.25 -22.72 6.10
CA HIS A 295 -26.59 -22.46 5.59
C HIS A 295 -27.46 -21.60 6.52
N THR A 296 -27.06 -21.38 7.77
CA THR A 296 -27.75 -20.46 8.69
C THR A 296 -27.45 -19.00 8.36
N ARG A 297 -26.29 -18.72 7.74
CA ARG A 297 -25.81 -17.37 7.42
C ARG A 297 -25.79 -17.08 5.93
N PHE A 298 -25.49 -18.08 5.10
CA PHE A 298 -25.35 -17.93 3.66
C PHE A 298 -26.37 -18.79 2.91
N THR A 299 -26.68 -18.37 1.68
CA THR A 299 -27.46 -19.12 0.71
C THR A 299 -26.76 -19.11 -0.63
N ARG A 300 -26.94 -20.16 -1.43
CA ARG A 300 -26.34 -20.25 -2.76
C ARG A 300 -27.27 -19.62 -3.80
N GLN A 301 -26.78 -18.67 -4.58
CA GLN A 301 -27.48 -18.01 -5.68
C GLN A 301 -26.54 -17.87 -6.88
N ASN A 302 -26.96 -18.38 -8.05
CA ASN A 302 -26.16 -18.33 -9.28
C ASN A 302 -24.69 -18.81 -9.10
N ASP A 303 -24.51 -19.95 -8.42
CA ASP A 303 -23.21 -20.53 -8.06
C ASP A 303 -22.34 -19.71 -7.06
N HIS A 304 -22.87 -18.62 -6.49
CA HIS A 304 -22.20 -17.80 -5.47
C HIS A 304 -22.87 -17.91 -4.10
N TRP A 305 -22.10 -17.74 -3.04
CA TRP A 305 -22.61 -17.64 -1.68
C TRP A 305 -22.97 -16.19 -1.33
N VAL A 306 -24.20 -16.01 -0.84
CA VAL A 306 -24.78 -14.70 -0.50
C VAL A 306 -25.31 -14.71 0.93
N LEU A 307 -25.11 -13.64 1.68
CA LEU A 307 -25.65 -13.49 3.05
C LEU A 307 -27.19 -13.51 3.05
N LYS A 308 -27.78 -14.22 4.02
CA LYS A 308 -29.24 -14.35 4.19
C LYS A 308 -29.88 -13.20 4.97
N LYS A 309 -29.18 -12.71 6.01
CA LYS A 309 -29.69 -11.66 6.90
C LYS A 309 -29.43 -10.29 6.29
N THR A 310 -30.26 -9.32 6.67
CA THR A 310 -29.99 -7.92 6.33
C THR A 310 -28.78 -7.43 7.12
N LEU A 311 -27.98 -6.53 6.53
CA LEU A 311 -26.76 -6.01 7.18
C LEU A 311 -27.10 -5.25 8.48
N TYR A 312 -28.22 -4.51 8.49
CA TYR A 312 -28.73 -3.83 9.68
C TYR A 312 -28.98 -4.79 10.85
N GLU A 313 -29.64 -5.93 10.60
CA GLU A 313 -29.86 -6.94 11.65
C GLU A 313 -28.55 -7.55 12.16
N MET A 314 -27.58 -7.73 11.26
CA MET A 314 -26.28 -8.29 11.61
C MET A 314 -25.40 -7.33 12.41
N ALA A 315 -25.50 -6.02 12.17
CA ALA A 315 -24.76 -5.00 12.91
C ALA A 315 -25.09 -4.97 14.41
N GLY A 316 -26.27 -5.48 14.77
CA GLY A 316 -26.72 -5.58 16.15
C GLY A 316 -27.20 -4.24 16.73
N LYS A 317 -27.84 -4.31 17.91
CA LYS A 317 -28.49 -3.15 18.54
C LYS A 317 -27.51 -2.11 19.09
N GLU A 318 -26.27 -2.50 19.32
CA GLU A 318 -25.22 -1.62 19.84
C GLU A 318 -24.70 -0.67 18.75
N PHE A 319 -24.78 -1.09 17.48
CA PHE A 319 -24.48 -0.23 16.35
C PHE A 319 -25.67 0.67 16.05
N THR A 320 -25.44 1.98 16.09
CA THR A 320 -26.45 2.99 15.72
C THR A 320 -26.13 3.54 14.33
N PRO A 321 -26.90 3.19 13.28
CA PRO A 321 -26.72 3.75 11.96
C PRO A 321 -26.95 5.27 11.96
N HIS A 322 -26.22 5.96 11.08
CA HIS A 322 -26.40 7.39 10.89
C HIS A 322 -27.54 7.64 9.89
N SER A 323 -28.37 8.66 10.14
CA SER A 323 -29.54 9.01 9.31
C SER A 323 -29.21 9.84 8.05
N GLY A 324 -27.95 9.84 7.62
CA GLY A 324 -27.41 10.70 6.56
C GLY A 324 -26.57 11.85 7.13
N ALA A 325 -25.44 12.18 6.48
CA ALA A 325 -24.45 13.13 6.99
C ALA A 325 -24.96 14.59 7.07
N GLY A 326 -26.15 14.87 6.51
CA GLY A 326 -26.73 16.22 6.44
C GLY A 326 -25.99 17.18 5.49
N LYS A 327 -24.91 16.71 4.85
CA LYS A 327 -24.07 17.41 3.89
C LYS A 327 -23.54 16.40 2.89
N LYS A 328 -23.52 16.75 1.60
CA LYS A 328 -22.79 16.00 0.58
C LYS A 328 -21.30 16.02 0.92
N ALA A 329 -20.69 14.84 0.97
CA ALA A 329 -19.28 14.70 1.29
C ALA A 329 -18.64 13.63 0.43
N ARG A 330 -17.33 13.76 0.20
CA ARG A 330 -16.54 12.83 -0.60
C ARG A 330 -15.73 11.96 0.33
N VAL A 331 -15.77 10.66 0.13
CA VAL A 331 -15.08 9.66 0.94
C VAL A 331 -14.15 8.89 0.04
N MET A 332 -12.89 8.74 0.43
CA MET A 332 -11.95 7.90 -0.29
C MET A 332 -11.71 6.59 0.47
N PHE A 333 -11.80 5.46 -0.25
CA PHE A 333 -11.37 4.16 0.24
C PHE A 333 -10.14 3.71 -0.56
N VAL A 334 -9.05 3.39 0.13
CA VAL A 334 -7.79 2.94 -0.50
C VAL A 334 -7.54 1.48 -0.14
N PRO A 335 -8.15 0.51 -0.86
CA PRO A 335 -7.96 -0.91 -0.58
C PRO A 335 -6.51 -1.33 -0.82
N HIS A 336 -5.98 -2.19 0.04
CA HIS A 336 -4.62 -2.70 -0.14
C HIS A 336 -4.50 -3.60 -1.38
N TYR A 337 -5.49 -4.47 -1.63
CA TYR A 337 -5.55 -5.34 -2.82
C TYR A 337 -6.96 -5.33 -3.43
N ILE A 338 -7.15 -4.62 -4.53
CA ILE A 338 -8.50 -4.47 -5.14
C ILE A 338 -9.10 -5.80 -5.62
N ASP A 339 -8.26 -6.79 -5.92
CA ASP A 339 -8.69 -8.10 -6.42
C ASP A 339 -9.04 -9.10 -5.31
N HIS A 340 -8.72 -8.82 -4.05
CA HIS A 340 -9.02 -9.70 -2.92
C HIS A 340 -10.54 -9.69 -2.64
N SER A 341 -11.13 -10.87 -2.38
CA SER A 341 -12.58 -10.99 -2.16
C SER A 341 -13.08 -10.18 -0.97
N TRP A 342 -12.32 -10.10 0.13
CA TRP A 342 -12.53 -9.15 1.24
C TRP A 342 -12.84 -7.73 0.74
N TYR A 343 -11.85 -7.10 0.09
CA TYR A 343 -11.93 -5.70 -0.30
C TYR A 343 -12.97 -5.48 -1.38
N ARG A 344 -13.17 -6.41 -2.32
CA ARG A 344 -14.23 -6.29 -3.32
C ARG A 344 -15.63 -6.27 -2.71
N LYS A 345 -15.90 -7.17 -1.76
CA LYS A 345 -17.20 -7.27 -1.09
C LYS A 345 -17.45 -6.06 -0.17
N LEU A 346 -16.43 -5.68 0.59
CA LEU A 346 -16.46 -4.51 1.46
C LEU A 346 -16.72 -3.24 0.63
N ALA A 347 -15.93 -3.01 -0.42
CA ALA A 347 -16.03 -1.80 -1.22
C ALA A 347 -17.39 -1.69 -1.92
N LYS A 348 -17.90 -2.79 -2.47
CA LYS A 348 -19.25 -2.82 -3.07
C LYS A 348 -20.33 -2.45 -2.06
N SER A 349 -20.25 -2.97 -0.84
CA SER A 349 -21.23 -2.65 0.21
C SER A 349 -21.07 -1.22 0.71
N LEU A 350 -19.84 -0.75 0.85
CA LEU A 350 -19.50 0.62 1.24
C LEU A 350 -20.06 1.62 0.23
N GLU A 351 -19.83 1.41 -1.07
CA GLU A 351 -20.35 2.30 -2.13
C GLU A 351 -21.89 2.38 -2.10
N ALA A 352 -22.57 1.23 -2.03
CA ALA A 352 -24.02 1.17 -2.00
C ALA A 352 -24.65 1.87 -0.79
N GLU A 353 -23.99 1.82 0.37
CA GLU A 353 -24.45 2.50 1.58
C GLU A 353 -24.06 3.97 1.62
N CYS A 354 -22.90 4.32 1.08
CA CYS A 354 -22.51 5.72 0.88
C CYS A 354 -23.51 6.46 -0.01
N GLU A 355 -23.99 5.84 -1.10
CA GLU A 355 -25.01 6.42 -1.97
C GLU A 355 -26.30 6.74 -1.21
N GLN A 356 -26.76 5.84 -0.32
CA GLN A 356 -27.93 6.05 0.53
C GLN A 356 -27.71 7.18 1.57
N LEU A 357 -26.47 7.41 1.98
CA LEU A 357 -26.08 8.42 2.98
C LEU A 357 -25.70 9.78 2.38
N GLU A 358 -25.90 9.95 1.07
CA GLU A 358 -25.48 11.14 0.29
C GLU A 358 -23.95 11.39 0.33
N LEU A 359 -23.18 10.32 0.51
CA LEU A 359 -21.72 10.32 0.43
C LEU A 359 -21.27 9.86 -0.97
N HIS A 360 -20.34 10.60 -1.57
CA HIS A 360 -19.68 10.18 -2.80
C HIS A 360 -18.44 9.36 -2.45
N CYS A 361 -18.56 8.03 -2.52
CA CYS A 361 -17.46 7.11 -2.24
C CYS A 361 -16.60 6.89 -3.48
N GLU A 362 -15.28 7.01 -3.32
CA GLU A 362 -14.31 6.77 -4.36
C GLU A 362 -13.33 5.69 -3.92
N ILE A 363 -13.29 4.59 -4.68
CA ILE A 363 -12.31 3.52 -4.47
C ILE A 363 -11.09 3.83 -5.33
N GLN A 364 -9.95 4.11 -4.70
CA GLN A 364 -8.69 4.34 -5.42
C GLN A 364 -7.67 3.24 -5.14
N PRO A 365 -7.09 2.63 -6.18
CA PRO A 365 -5.93 1.77 -6.02
C PRO A 365 -4.79 2.51 -5.30
N PRO A 366 -4.06 1.80 -4.45
CA PRO A 366 -3.05 2.42 -3.61
C PRO A 366 -1.90 3.02 -4.39
N GLU A 367 -1.53 2.43 -5.53
CA GLU A 367 -0.43 2.90 -6.37
C GLU A 367 -0.75 4.26 -6.99
N ILE A 368 -2.00 4.45 -7.42
CA ILE A 368 -2.46 5.73 -7.99
C ILE A 368 -2.43 6.81 -6.92
N GLN A 369 -2.96 6.50 -5.73
CA GLN A 369 -3.00 7.47 -4.64
C GLN A 369 -1.60 7.83 -4.17
N PHE A 370 -0.72 6.85 -4.01
CA PHE A 370 0.67 7.09 -3.64
C PHE A 370 1.38 7.99 -4.65
N HIS A 371 1.27 7.69 -5.95
CA HIS A 371 1.91 8.50 -6.98
C HIS A 371 1.43 9.96 -6.95
N LYS A 372 0.13 10.22 -6.83
CA LYS A 372 -0.40 11.58 -6.69
C LYS A 372 0.15 12.29 -5.49
N GLU A 373 0.14 11.62 -4.34
CA GLU A 373 0.66 12.20 -3.11
C GLU A 373 2.14 12.56 -3.27
N VAL A 374 2.95 11.65 -3.78
CA VAL A 374 4.36 11.93 -4.07
C VAL A 374 4.51 13.15 -4.99
N GLN A 375 3.71 13.29 -6.04
CA GLN A 375 3.74 14.47 -6.91
C GLN A 375 3.33 15.76 -6.19
N HIS A 376 2.21 15.76 -5.45
CA HIS A 376 1.79 16.93 -4.68
C HIS A 376 2.83 17.35 -3.63
N ALA A 377 3.53 16.42 -3.01
CA ALA A 377 4.63 16.77 -2.11
C ALA A 377 5.79 17.42 -2.84
N ARG A 378 6.17 16.90 -4.02
CA ARG A 378 7.22 17.50 -4.83
C ARG A 378 6.89 18.93 -5.22
N GLU A 379 5.63 19.20 -5.56
CA GLU A 379 5.13 20.55 -5.84
C GLU A 379 5.20 21.46 -4.60
N ARG A 380 4.75 21.00 -3.43
CA ARG A 380 4.83 21.78 -2.18
C ARG A 380 6.28 22.10 -1.79
N ILE A 381 7.14 21.10 -1.86
CA ILE A 381 8.58 21.24 -1.58
C ILE A 381 9.20 22.24 -2.57
N ALA A 382 8.86 22.15 -3.86
CA ALA A 382 9.31 23.11 -4.87
C ALA A 382 8.84 24.55 -4.57
N GLN A 383 7.58 24.73 -4.17
CA GLN A 383 7.04 26.05 -3.81
C GLN A 383 7.72 26.64 -2.57
N MET A 384 8.07 25.82 -1.58
CA MET A 384 8.91 26.24 -0.45
C MET A 384 10.34 26.57 -0.89
N ALA A 385 10.92 25.76 -1.77
CA ALA A 385 12.30 25.90 -2.21
C ALA A 385 12.56 27.22 -2.95
N ILE A 386 11.60 27.74 -3.71
CA ILE A 386 11.77 29.04 -4.37
C ILE A 386 11.74 30.22 -3.38
N GLN A 387 11.18 30.06 -2.18
CA GLN A 387 11.10 31.15 -1.19
C GLN A 387 12.47 31.54 -0.62
N VAL A 388 13.49 30.69 -0.74
CA VAL A 388 14.86 31.04 -0.30
C VAL A 388 15.63 31.87 -1.34
N LEU A 389 15.01 32.19 -2.46
CA LEU A 389 15.62 32.96 -3.53
C LEU A 389 15.43 34.46 -3.33
N THR A 390 16.48 35.24 -3.59
CA THR A 390 16.39 36.69 -3.74
C THR A 390 16.20 37.05 -5.20
N ARG A 391 15.72 38.28 -5.48
CA ARG A 391 15.76 38.83 -6.84
C ARG A 391 17.17 38.64 -7.40
N GLU A 392 17.27 38.10 -8.60
CA GLU A 392 18.54 37.85 -9.33
C GLU A 392 19.43 36.68 -8.87
N SER A 393 18.86 35.69 -8.17
CA SER A 393 19.61 34.48 -7.79
C SER A 393 20.16 33.70 -8.99
N LYS A 394 21.39 33.21 -8.88
CA LYS A 394 22.00 32.22 -9.77
C LYS A 394 21.88 30.84 -9.15
N VAL A 395 21.14 29.95 -9.79
CA VAL A 395 20.80 28.65 -9.23
C VAL A 395 21.21 27.53 -10.16
N PHE A 396 21.56 26.39 -9.58
CA PHE A 396 21.65 25.13 -10.31
C PHE A 396 20.49 24.22 -9.94
N ILE A 397 19.85 23.64 -10.96
CA ILE A 397 18.79 22.63 -10.82
C ILE A 397 19.25 21.40 -11.58
N ASN A 398 19.53 20.31 -10.87
CA ASN A 398 19.88 19.06 -11.53
C ASN A 398 18.64 18.37 -12.12
N HIS A 399 18.88 17.39 -13.00
CA HIS A 399 17.87 16.40 -13.36
C HIS A 399 17.39 15.63 -12.11
N GLY A 400 16.10 15.25 -12.13
CA GLY A 400 15.50 14.34 -11.17
C GLY A 400 14.02 14.66 -10.94
N ALA A 401 13.42 13.95 -10.00
CA ALA A 401 12.00 14.06 -9.63
C ALA A 401 11.54 15.48 -9.26
N PHE A 402 12.43 16.34 -8.75
CA PHE A 402 12.11 17.72 -8.37
C PHE A 402 12.40 18.76 -9.46
N ALA A 403 13.05 18.38 -10.57
CA ALA A 403 13.50 19.32 -11.58
C ALA A 403 12.34 20.12 -12.21
N LEU A 404 11.30 19.42 -12.67
CA LEU A 404 10.11 20.04 -13.26
C LEU A 404 9.24 20.78 -12.24
N PRO A 405 8.89 20.20 -11.07
CA PRO A 405 8.17 20.93 -10.02
C PRO A 405 8.83 22.26 -9.65
N LEU A 406 10.16 22.26 -9.44
CA LEU A 406 10.91 23.46 -9.11
C LEU A 406 10.93 24.48 -10.24
N ALA A 407 11.13 24.03 -11.49
CA ALA A 407 11.13 24.92 -12.64
C ALA A 407 9.74 25.52 -12.92
N ASN A 408 8.65 24.78 -12.68
CA ASN A 408 7.29 25.31 -12.74
C ASN A 408 7.05 26.38 -11.66
N ALA A 409 7.42 26.10 -10.41
CA ALA A 409 7.29 27.06 -9.31
C ALA A 409 8.08 28.34 -9.60
N LEU A 410 9.32 28.22 -10.10
CA LEU A 410 10.12 29.36 -10.55
C LEU A 410 9.41 30.17 -11.64
N ARG A 411 8.95 29.50 -12.70
CA ARG A 411 8.25 30.15 -13.82
C ARG A 411 7.02 30.93 -13.36
N GLU A 412 6.25 30.37 -12.44
CA GLU A 412 5.06 31.01 -11.87
C GLU A 412 5.40 32.24 -11.02
N ALA A 413 6.49 32.16 -10.25
CA ALA A 413 6.95 33.29 -9.44
C ALA A 413 7.55 34.44 -10.28
N GLY A 414 8.11 34.12 -11.45
CA GLY A 414 8.86 35.07 -12.28
C GLY A 414 10.14 35.56 -11.60
N GLY A 415 10.83 36.53 -12.20
CA GLY A 415 12.03 37.11 -11.57
C GLY A 415 13.06 37.59 -12.57
N ASN A 416 14.35 37.52 -12.21
CA ASN A 416 15.45 37.79 -13.13
C ASN A 416 16.60 36.82 -12.81
N HIS A 417 16.31 35.52 -12.83
CA HIS A 417 17.20 34.48 -12.33
C HIS A 417 18.10 33.92 -13.42
N THR A 418 19.32 33.51 -13.04
CA THR A 418 20.14 32.65 -13.92
C THR A 418 19.97 31.21 -13.48
N VAL A 419 19.44 30.36 -14.36
CA VAL A 419 19.21 28.95 -14.08
C VAL A 419 20.20 28.10 -14.88
N VAL A 420 21.11 27.45 -14.17
CA VAL A 420 21.98 26.42 -14.74
C VAL A 420 21.32 25.07 -14.55
N THR A 421 21.25 24.25 -15.59
CA THR A 421 20.65 22.91 -15.47
C THR A 421 21.29 21.91 -16.42
N ASN A 422 21.33 20.65 -15.99
CA ASN A 422 21.61 19.51 -16.87
C ASN A 422 20.32 18.77 -17.29
N SER A 423 19.14 19.27 -16.90
CA SER A 423 17.85 18.71 -17.29
C SER A 423 17.37 19.34 -18.59
N LEU A 424 17.14 18.51 -19.61
CA LEU A 424 16.52 18.97 -20.85
C LEU A 424 15.10 19.48 -20.58
N ALA A 425 14.35 18.84 -19.68
CA ALA A 425 12.98 19.22 -19.35
C ALA A 425 12.90 20.63 -18.74
N VAL A 426 13.79 20.95 -17.78
CA VAL A 426 13.88 22.30 -17.19
C VAL A 426 14.25 23.33 -18.25
N PHE A 427 15.24 23.03 -19.09
CA PHE A 427 15.65 23.93 -20.16
C PHE A 427 14.49 24.23 -21.12
N GLN A 428 13.78 23.20 -21.60
CA GLN A 428 12.65 23.37 -22.50
C GLN A 428 11.52 24.20 -21.89
N LEU A 429 11.27 24.04 -20.59
CA LEU A 429 10.22 24.77 -19.86
C LEU A 429 10.55 26.26 -19.72
N LEU A 430 11.80 26.60 -19.41
CA LEU A 430 12.19 27.96 -19.04
C LEU A 430 12.73 28.80 -20.20
N LYS A 431 13.27 28.18 -21.27
CA LYS A 431 13.96 28.89 -22.37
C LYS A 431 13.14 30.00 -23.06
N ASN A 432 11.81 29.89 -23.06
CA ASN A 432 10.92 30.84 -23.73
C ASN A 432 10.52 32.03 -22.82
N ASN A 433 10.96 32.04 -21.56
CA ASN A 433 10.66 33.07 -20.57
C ASN A 433 11.88 33.99 -20.35
N ALA A 434 12.46 34.49 -21.44
CA ALA A 434 13.74 35.21 -21.42
C ALA A 434 13.71 36.54 -20.64
N ASN A 435 12.53 37.10 -20.39
CA ASN A 435 12.37 38.28 -19.54
C ASN A 435 12.60 37.97 -18.06
N ASP A 436 12.40 36.71 -17.65
CA ASP A 436 12.48 36.28 -16.26
C ASP A 436 13.71 35.41 -15.98
N PHE A 437 14.21 34.69 -16.99
CA PHE A 437 15.26 33.69 -16.83
C PHE A 437 16.34 33.77 -17.90
N ARG A 438 17.60 33.81 -17.45
CA ARG A 438 18.75 33.39 -18.25
C ARG A 438 19.02 31.90 -18.00
N VAL A 439 18.71 31.05 -18.97
CA VAL A 439 18.87 29.59 -18.81
C VAL A 439 20.16 29.11 -19.48
N ILE A 440 21.00 28.38 -18.73
CA ILE A 440 22.25 27.77 -19.19
C ILE A 440 22.10 26.26 -19.10
N LEU A 441 22.12 25.58 -20.25
CA LEU A 441 22.17 24.12 -20.33
C LEU A 441 23.63 23.67 -20.33
N THR A 442 24.01 22.75 -19.43
CA THR A 442 25.41 22.33 -19.23
C THR A 442 26.07 21.68 -20.46
N GLY A 443 25.28 21.24 -21.44
CA GLY A 443 25.78 20.34 -22.50
C GLY A 443 26.16 18.97 -21.93
N GLY A 444 26.73 18.11 -22.77
CA GLY A 444 27.11 16.74 -22.40
C GLY A 444 26.43 15.67 -23.26
N GLU A 445 26.58 14.43 -22.83
CA GLU A 445 25.93 13.26 -23.43
C GLU A 445 24.50 13.14 -22.92
N THR A 446 23.57 12.85 -23.83
CA THR A 446 22.15 12.68 -23.47
C THR A 446 21.90 11.29 -22.93
N GLN A 447 21.35 11.20 -21.73
CA GLN A 447 20.81 9.97 -21.17
C GLN A 447 19.32 9.87 -21.51
N THR A 448 18.97 9.01 -22.46
CA THR A 448 17.62 8.94 -23.05
C THR A 448 16.53 8.59 -22.06
N ASP A 449 16.81 7.72 -21.09
CA ASP A 449 15.81 7.26 -20.11
C ASP A 449 15.39 8.35 -19.11
N HIS A 450 16.19 9.42 -19.01
CA HIS A 450 16.06 10.44 -17.95
C HIS A 450 15.98 11.87 -18.48
N SER A 451 16.05 12.11 -19.80
CA SER A 451 16.08 13.47 -20.36
C SER A 451 17.12 14.38 -19.67
N ALA A 452 18.28 13.80 -19.36
CA ALA A 452 19.38 14.42 -18.62
C ALA A 452 20.62 14.51 -19.51
N LEU A 453 21.49 15.48 -19.20
CA LEU A 453 22.82 15.60 -19.78
C LEU A 453 23.89 15.24 -18.74
N VAL A 454 24.82 14.39 -19.14
CA VAL A 454 25.88 13.85 -18.27
C VAL A 454 27.25 13.85 -18.96
N GLY A 455 28.26 13.34 -18.26
CA GLY A 455 29.61 13.16 -18.81
C GLY A 455 30.56 14.33 -18.59
N SER A 456 31.78 14.18 -19.10
CA SER A 456 32.91 15.10 -18.82
C SER A 456 32.65 16.54 -19.24
N ALA A 457 31.94 16.77 -20.35
CA ALA A 457 31.61 18.11 -20.80
C ALA A 457 30.64 18.82 -19.84
N CYS A 458 29.64 18.10 -19.30
CA CYS A 458 28.73 18.63 -18.29
C CYS A 458 29.50 19.01 -17.01
N ILE A 459 30.35 18.10 -16.53
CA ILE A 459 31.20 18.30 -15.35
C ILE A 459 32.11 19.52 -15.53
N ALA A 460 32.79 19.65 -16.67
CA ALA A 460 33.70 20.75 -16.94
C ALA A 460 33.01 22.12 -16.92
N VAL A 461 31.76 22.21 -17.39
CA VAL A 461 30.95 23.44 -17.30
C VAL A 461 30.65 23.78 -15.83
N LEU A 462 30.24 22.79 -15.04
CA LEU A 462 29.91 22.99 -13.63
C LEU A 462 31.13 23.35 -12.79
N GLU A 463 32.31 22.82 -13.11
CA GLU A 463 33.56 23.14 -12.42
C GLU A 463 34.00 24.61 -12.60
N GLN A 464 33.59 25.25 -13.71
CA GLN A 464 33.96 26.62 -14.07
C GLN A 464 32.95 27.68 -13.65
N MET A 465 31.79 27.28 -13.13
CA MET A 465 30.73 28.21 -12.75
C MET A 465 30.46 28.19 -11.26
N ARG A 466 30.23 29.37 -10.69
CA ARG A 466 29.77 29.53 -9.30
C ARG A 466 28.29 29.89 -9.30
N VAL A 467 27.51 29.19 -8.50
CA VAL A 467 26.08 29.46 -8.27
C VAL A 467 25.84 29.81 -6.81
N ASP A 468 24.80 30.59 -6.56
CA ASP A 468 24.42 30.97 -5.20
C ASP A 468 23.84 29.76 -4.47
N LYS A 469 22.94 29.02 -5.14
CA LYS A 469 22.27 27.86 -4.56
C LYS A 469 22.22 26.70 -5.55
N VAL A 470 22.40 25.50 -5.03
CA VAL A 470 22.18 24.24 -5.75
C VAL A 470 20.93 23.60 -5.14
N PHE A 471 19.95 23.32 -5.99
CA PHE A 471 18.81 22.46 -5.66
C PHE A 471 19.07 21.07 -6.23
N LEU A 472 19.23 20.09 -5.35
CA LEU A 472 19.45 18.70 -5.74
C LEU A 472 18.21 17.86 -5.51
N SER A 473 17.65 17.36 -6.60
CA SER A 473 16.85 16.14 -6.58
C SER A 473 17.79 14.95 -6.37
N VAL A 474 17.47 14.08 -5.42
CA VAL A 474 18.21 12.84 -5.14
C VAL A 474 17.25 11.66 -5.12
N ASP A 475 17.77 10.42 -5.08
CA ASP A 475 16.95 9.22 -5.00
C ASP A 475 16.87 8.67 -3.57
N GLY A 476 17.91 8.90 -2.75
CA GLY A 476 17.93 8.52 -1.33
C GLY A 476 18.67 9.52 -0.43
N ILE A 477 18.20 9.63 0.80
CA ILE A 477 18.76 10.46 1.87
C ILE A 477 18.82 9.63 3.15
N SER A 478 20.01 9.21 3.56
CA SER A 478 20.22 8.41 4.79
C SER A 478 21.23 9.08 5.71
N ALA A 479 20.97 9.03 7.02
CA ALA A 479 21.91 9.49 8.04
C ALA A 479 23.21 8.67 8.07
N LYS A 480 23.16 7.41 7.63
CA LYS A 480 24.32 6.50 7.64
C LYS A 480 25.15 6.62 6.37
N PHE A 481 24.51 6.78 5.22
CA PHE A 481 25.17 6.77 3.92
C PHE A 481 25.43 8.16 3.34
N GLY A 482 24.50 9.11 3.53
CA GLY A 482 24.52 10.42 2.88
C GLY A 482 23.41 10.59 1.87
N ILE A 483 23.65 11.43 0.86
CA ILE A 483 22.76 11.60 -0.28
C ILE A 483 23.23 10.76 -1.47
N SER A 484 22.31 10.05 -2.10
CA SER A 484 22.62 9.05 -3.13
C SER A 484 21.67 9.09 -4.32
N MET A 485 22.14 8.57 -5.45
CA MET A 485 21.39 8.35 -6.68
C MET A 485 21.54 6.90 -7.15
N ASN A 486 20.55 6.43 -7.92
CA ASN A 486 20.60 5.12 -8.55
C ASN A 486 21.51 5.04 -9.77
N ASP A 487 21.72 6.18 -10.43
CA ASP A 487 22.54 6.30 -11.64
C ASP A 487 23.90 6.97 -11.34
N GLU A 488 24.98 6.31 -11.76
CA GLU A 488 26.35 6.79 -11.53
C GLU A 488 26.60 8.13 -12.23
N ALA A 489 26.20 8.25 -13.49
CA ALA A 489 26.50 9.41 -14.31
C ALA A 489 25.85 10.69 -13.75
N SER A 490 24.60 10.58 -13.28
CA SER A 490 23.87 11.64 -12.58
C SER A 490 24.54 12.00 -11.26
N SER A 491 25.00 11.02 -10.49
CA SER A 491 25.74 11.25 -9.24
C SER A 491 27.04 12.03 -9.46
N GLN A 492 27.79 11.71 -10.52
CA GLN A 492 29.04 12.41 -10.86
C GLN A 492 28.81 13.87 -11.29
N VAL A 493 27.67 14.19 -11.88
CA VAL A 493 27.32 15.57 -12.27
C VAL A 493 26.93 16.42 -11.05
N ALA A 494 26.28 15.85 -10.04
CA ALA A 494 25.84 16.59 -8.85
C ALA A 494 27.03 17.11 -8.01
N LYS A 495 28.10 16.30 -7.88
CA LYS A 495 29.30 16.60 -7.06
C LYS A 495 29.97 17.95 -7.38
N PRO A 496 30.38 18.25 -8.64
CA PRO A 496 31.03 19.53 -8.96
C PRO A 496 30.09 20.73 -8.74
N ALA A 497 28.78 20.57 -8.97
CA ALA A 497 27.82 21.64 -8.71
C ALA A 497 27.78 22.00 -7.21
N MET A 498 27.76 21.00 -6.33
CA MET A 498 27.79 21.20 -4.87
C MET A 498 29.04 21.95 -4.42
N LEU A 499 30.22 21.53 -4.90
CA LEU A 499 31.51 22.13 -4.54
C LEU A 499 31.64 23.61 -4.97
N ARG A 500 30.82 24.04 -5.93
CA ARG A 500 30.81 25.42 -6.46
C ARG A 500 29.61 26.25 -5.97
N ALA A 501 28.83 25.72 -5.04
CA ALA A 501 27.68 26.41 -4.45
C ALA A 501 28.05 27.14 -3.16
N HIS A 502 27.34 28.22 -2.83
CA HIS A 502 27.35 28.74 -1.45
C HIS A 502 26.44 27.95 -0.52
N GLN A 503 25.36 27.39 -1.05
CA GLN A 503 24.37 26.63 -0.30
C GLN A 503 23.90 25.44 -1.13
N THR A 504 23.87 24.25 -0.52
CA THR A 504 23.38 23.02 -1.14
C THR A 504 22.11 22.57 -0.45
N ILE A 505 21.02 22.66 -1.20
CA ILE A 505 19.67 22.36 -0.75
C ILE A 505 19.23 21.07 -1.43
N VAL A 506 19.00 20.04 -0.64
CA VAL A 506 18.50 18.75 -1.14
C VAL A 506 16.99 18.74 -1.03
N LEU A 507 16.32 18.40 -2.12
CA LEU A 507 14.88 18.24 -2.20
C LEU A 507 14.58 16.75 -2.18
N GLY A 508 13.82 16.31 -1.18
CA GLY A 508 13.47 14.90 -1.01
C GLY A 508 12.12 14.73 -0.35
N GLU A 509 11.26 13.91 -0.92
CA GLU A 509 9.98 13.55 -0.31
C GLU A 509 10.14 12.31 0.58
N ALA A 510 9.17 12.09 1.45
CA ALA A 510 9.22 11.10 2.51
C ALA A 510 9.68 9.70 2.07
N SER A 511 9.32 9.26 0.87
CA SER A 511 9.69 7.93 0.38
C SER A 511 11.20 7.77 0.11
N GLN A 512 11.94 8.87 0.00
CA GLN A 512 13.39 8.92 -0.23
C GLN A 512 14.18 9.02 1.08
N MET A 513 13.49 9.21 2.21
CA MET A 513 14.12 9.36 3.53
C MET A 513 14.47 8.00 4.13
N GLY A 514 15.70 7.86 4.60
CA GLY A 514 16.28 6.60 5.04
C GLY A 514 16.69 5.66 3.91
N ALA A 515 16.42 6.01 2.65
CA ALA A 515 16.81 5.22 1.49
C ALA A 515 18.31 5.39 1.18
N GLU A 516 18.95 4.29 0.78
CA GLU A 516 20.35 4.23 0.37
C GLU A 516 20.40 3.66 -1.04
N GLU A 517 20.88 4.48 -1.98
CA GLU A 517 20.90 4.14 -3.40
C GLU A 517 22.33 3.86 -3.84
N ASN A 518 22.48 3.24 -5.02
CA ASN A 518 23.74 2.60 -5.43
C ASN A 518 24.96 3.52 -5.43
N TYR A 519 24.80 4.82 -5.70
CA TYR A 519 25.92 5.75 -5.87
C TYR A 519 25.84 6.93 -4.92
N LEU A 520 26.79 6.98 -3.98
CA LEU A 520 27.00 8.11 -3.08
C LEU A 520 27.36 9.38 -3.87
N ILE A 521 26.59 10.44 -3.66
CA ILE A 521 26.94 11.79 -4.09
C ILE A 521 27.86 12.41 -3.05
N ALA A 522 27.40 12.51 -1.80
CA ALA A 522 28.16 13.10 -0.71
C ALA A 522 27.59 12.73 0.67
N PRO A 523 28.42 12.75 1.74
CA PRO A 523 27.95 12.60 3.11
C PRO A 523 27.10 13.81 3.57
N LEU A 524 26.26 13.64 4.58
CA LEU A 524 25.31 14.66 5.04
C LEU A 524 25.97 15.95 5.56
N ASP A 525 27.18 15.86 6.12
CA ASP A 525 27.93 17.02 6.62
C ASP A 525 28.37 18.00 5.51
N THR A 526 28.23 17.62 4.24
CA THR A 526 28.52 18.47 3.08
C THR A 526 27.31 19.24 2.54
N ILE A 527 26.10 18.92 2.99
CA ILE A 527 24.87 19.61 2.57
C ILE A 527 24.40 20.55 3.67
N THR A 528 23.69 21.62 3.29
CA THR A 528 23.28 22.64 4.26
C THR A 528 21.83 22.49 4.70
N ASP A 529 20.95 22.10 3.78
CA ASP A 529 19.52 22.05 4.00
C ASP A 529 18.90 20.84 3.29
N VAL A 530 17.92 20.22 3.94
CA VAL A 530 17.00 19.24 3.34
C VAL A 530 15.59 19.82 3.40
N MET A 531 14.93 19.91 2.26
CA MET A 531 13.55 20.34 2.14
C MET A 531 12.67 19.14 1.82
N THR A 532 11.70 18.88 2.69
CA THR A 532 10.87 17.68 2.65
C THR A 532 9.41 17.95 3.01
N ASP A 533 8.55 16.93 2.96
CA ASP A 533 7.14 16.98 3.28
C ASP A 533 6.82 16.33 4.64
N LEU A 534 5.57 16.49 5.10
CA LEU A 534 5.14 15.96 6.39
C LEU A 534 5.08 14.44 6.47
N GLY A 535 5.12 13.74 5.34
CA GLY A 535 5.29 12.30 5.32
C GLY A 535 6.59 11.82 5.98
N THR A 536 7.62 12.67 6.05
CA THR A 536 8.91 12.31 6.64
C THR A 536 8.78 12.19 8.15
N ILE A 537 8.96 10.98 8.69
CA ILE A 537 8.70 10.72 10.11
C ILE A 537 9.65 11.50 11.03
N PRO A 538 9.21 11.88 12.26
CA PRO A 538 10.01 12.69 13.17
C PRO A 538 11.40 12.12 13.48
N ALA A 539 11.53 10.79 13.57
CA ALA A 539 12.81 10.13 13.83
C ALA A 539 13.84 10.40 12.72
N GLN A 540 13.45 10.26 11.45
CA GLN A 540 14.32 10.56 10.30
C GLN A 540 14.74 12.03 10.29
N ARG A 541 13.81 12.96 10.60
CA ARG A 541 14.14 14.40 10.67
C ARG A 541 15.16 14.69 11.77
N LEU A 542 15.00 14.04 12.93
CA LEU A 542 15.93 14.18 14.04
C LEU A 542 17.33 13.64 13.68
N GLU A 543 17.40 12.50 12.98
CA GLU A 543 18.66 11.93 12.51
C GLU A 543 19.39 12.86 11.53
N LEU A 544 18.67 13.48 10.59
CA LEU A 544 19.25 14.49 9.69
C LEU A 544 19.75 15.72 10.46
N ALA A 545 18.94 16.23 11.38
CA ALA A 545 19.31 17.38 12.20
C ALA A 545 20.53 17.11 13.10
N ALA A 546 20.64 15.89 13.64
CA ALA A 546 21.79 15.45 14.44
C ALA A 546 23.11 15.44 13.63
N ASN A 547 23.03 15.34 12.30
CA ASN A 547 24.17 15.45 11.39
C ASN A 547 24.45 16.90 10.93
N GLY A 548 23.83 17.90 11.57
CA GLY A 548 24.07 19.31 11.27
C GLY A 548 23.29 19.85 10.06
N VAL A 549 22.38 19.06 9.49
CA VAL A 549 21.54 19.46 8.35
C VAL A 549 20.30 20.20 8.84
N ARG A 550 19.97 21.34 8.24
CA ARG A 550 18.70 22.03 8.52
C ARG A 550 17.56 21.36 7.74
N VAL A 551 16.57 20.84 8.45
CA VAL A 551 15.40 20.20 7.84
C VAL A 551 14.25 21.20 7.78
N HIS A 552 13.67 21.38 6.58
CA HIS A 552 12.53 22.27 6.33
C HIS A 552 11.32 21.46 5.87
N LEU A 553 10.13 21.76 6.40
CA LEU A 553 8.89 21.08 6.06
C LEU A 553 7.98 21.98 5.21
N ALA A 554 7.56 21.47 4.06
CA ALA A 554 6.80 22.24 3.08
C ALA A 554 5.39 22.68 3.52
N GLU A 555 4.86 22.17 4.64
CA GLU A 555 3.56 22.62 5.19
C GLU A 555 3.65 23.82 6.13
N ASP A 556 4.79 24.03 6.80
CA ASP A 556 4.99 25.18 7.69
C ASP A 556 4.91 26.51 6.92
N TYR A 557 5.16 26.46 5.60
CA TYR A 557 5.11 27.61 4.70
C TYR A 557 3.72 27.94 4.14
N LEU A 558 2.82 26.96 4.03
CA LEU A 558 1.48 27.18 3.48
C LEU A 558 0.51 27.74 4.53
N LYS A 559 0.77 27.48 5.82
CA LYS A 559 -0.05 27.95 6.95
C LYS A 559 0.43 29.27 7.56
N SER A 560 1.60 29.79 7.17
CA SER A 560 2.06 31.10 7.63
C SER A 560 1.49 32.22 6.76
N ASP A 561 0.49 32.95 7.26
CA ASP A 561 0.06 34.25 6.69
C ASP A 561 1.20 35.29 6.69
N ASP A 562 2.30 34.98 7.36
CA ASP A 562 3.49 35.82 7.46
C ASP A 562 4.52 35.44 6.39
N LYS A 563 4.32 35.97 5.16
CA LYS A 563 5.17 35.73 3.98
C LYS A 563 6.66 36.12 4.13
N THR A 564 7.17 36.46 5.32
CA THR A 564 8.57 36.92 5.43
C THR A 564 9.31 36.70 6.76
N HIS A 565 8.85 35.86 7.71
CA HIS A 565 9.51 35.83 9.05
C HIS A 565 10.04 34.51 9.62
N ALA A 566 9.95 33.36 8.93
CA ALA A 566 10.54 32.12 9.44
C ALA A 566 12.01 31.87 9.03
N VAL A 567 12.62 32.75 8.22
CA VAL A 567 13.99 32.53 7.70
C VAL A 567 14.96 33.53 8.31
N MET A 568 15.97 33.02 9.00
CA MET A 568 17.17 33.74 9.48
C MET A 568 17.15 34.46 10.84
N GLN A 569 16.68 33.82 11.92
CA GLN A 569 17.13 34.19 13.27
C GLN A 569 17.58 32.99 14.12
N HIS A 570 18.68 32.35 13.73
CA HIS A 570 19.63 31.79 14.70
C HIS A 570 21.03 32.32 14.37
N LYS A 571 21.25 33.60 14.68
CA LYS A 571 22.60 34.18 14.75
C LYS A 571 23.08 34.11 16.20
N LYS A 572 24.16 33.34 16.40
CA LYS A 572 25.18 33.51 17.45
C LYS A 572 24.66 33.77 18.87
N GLN A 573 24.52 32.71 19.66
CA GLN A 573 25.03 32.78 21.04
C GLN A 573 26.42 32.19 21.00
N GLY A 574 27.41 33.09 21.06
CA GLY A 574 28.80 32.74 21.33
C GLY A 574 29.00 32.46 22.81
N ASP A 575 30.13 31.82 23.06
CA ASP A 575 30.79 31.65 24.34
C ASP A 575 30.51 32.77 25.35
N SER A 576 29.93 32.39 26.50
CA SER A 576 30.45 32.77 27.81
C SER A 576 29.78 31.95 28.92
N LEU A 577 30.62 31.12 29.56
CA LEU A 577 30.49 30.47 30.88
C LEU A 577 29.44 29.37 31.06
#